data_AF-A0AAW0FWB5-F1
#
_entry.id   AF-A0AAW0FWB5-F1
#
_cell.length_a   1.000
_cell.length_b   1.000
_cell.length_c   1.000
_cell.angle_alpha   90.00
_cell.angle_beta   90.00
_cell.angle_gamma   90.00
#
_symmetry.space_group_name_H-M   'P 1'
#
loop_
_entity.id
_entity.type
_entity.pdbx_description
1 polymer ?
#
loop_
_entity_poly.entity_id
_entity_poly.type
_entity_poly.pdbx_seq_one_letter_code
_entity_poly.pdbx_strand_id
1 'polypeptide(L)'
;MFVSNLQNRCAAFQQYAVVKAAVATKVPANISFDEAATIPCNFITAVNGLYIGPVPRMERGGAGLVPFWRTEGRGKYIGQPIVIVGASSSVGQYALQLARFSGFTPIIGVASLRNTAYLKSLGATHVVDRTLPRETVLANIRHITTWPISVVFDSVGFSETQNLGYDILSSAGTLIVVLPPAVDPARLTPDKHVYMAHGSPYPPEYTATDMEIYKLLPILLAKGEVKPNIPEYLSGGLGSIPEGLGMLRRNEVSAKKLVIRPPETIQ
;
A
#
# COMPACT_ATOMS: atom_id res chain seq x y z
N MET A 1 -4.22 -11.53 13.42
CA MET A 1 -4.29 -10.19 12.77
C MET A 1 -5.53 -10.10 11.89
N PHE A 2 -6.14 -8.92 11.77
CA PHE A 2 -7.38 -8.71 11.02
C PHE A 2 -7.55 -7.23 10.61
N VAL A 3 -8.43 -6.96 9.66
CA VAL A 3 -8.91 -5.60 9.37
C VAL A 3 -10.23 -5.38 10.11
N SER A 4 -10.26 -4.39 11.00
CA SER A 4 -11.47 -3.96 11.71
C SER A 4 -12.51 -3.41 10.72
N ASN A 5 -13.78 -3.47 11.08
CA ASN A 5 -14.79 -2.63 10.42
C ASN A 5 -15.10 -1.41 11.31
N LEU A 6 -15.76 -0.39 10.75
CA LEU A 6 -16.02 0.88 11.46
C LEU A 6 -17.25 0.85 12.38
N GLN A 7 -17.88 -0.32 12.57
CA GLN A 7 -18.95 -0.48 13.55
C GLN A 7 -18.33 -0.55 14.96
N ASN A 8 -18.98 0.07 15.94
CA ASN A 8 -18.44 0.25 17.29
C ASN A 8 -17.87 -1.05 17.90
N ARG A 9 -18.60 -2.16 17.81
CA ARG A 9 -18.16 -3.47 18.37
C ARG A 9 -16.99 -4.13 17.64
N CYS A 10 -16.59 -3.61 16.48
CA CYS A 10 -15.61 -4.23 15.59
C CYS A 10 -14.41 -3.32 15.27
N ALA A 11 -14.41 -2.06 15.73
CA ALA A 11 -13.32 -1.11 15.55
C ALA A 11 -12.06 -1.51 16.34
N ALA A 12 -10.88 -1.02 15.98
CA ALA A 12 -9.62 -1.48 16.57
C ALA A 12 -9.14 -0.72 17.82
N PHE A 13 -9.64 0.50 18.09
CA PHE A 13 -9.22 1.31 19.24
C PHE A 13 -10.02 0.99 20.50
N GLN A 14 -9.91 -0.26 20.95
CA GLN A 14 -10.56 -0.78 22.15
C GLN A 14 -9.82 -2.04 22.63
N GLN A 15 -10.06 -2.43 23.89
CA GLN A 15 -9.43 -3.63 24.46
C GLN A 15 -9.97 -4.93 23.88
N TYR A 16 -11.24 -4.94 23.45
CA TYR A 16 -11.91 -6.11 22.88
C TYR A 16 -12.63 -5.71 21.59
N ALA A 17 -12.40 -6.44 20.50
CA ALA A 17 -13.09 -6.20 19.23
C ALA A 17 -13.65 -7.52 18.68
N VAL A 18 -14.85 -7.46 18.12
CA VAL A 18 -15.44 -8.56 17.38
C VAL A 18 -14.93 -8.51 15.94
N VAL A 19 -14.54 -9.67 15.41
CA VAL A 19 -14.08 -9.82 14.04
C VAL A 19 -14.75 -11.02 13.37
N LYS A 20 -15.06 -10.90 12.07
CA LYS A 20 -15.49 -12.07 11.30
C LYS A 20 -14.31 -13.04 11.18
N ALA A 21 -14.51 -14.30 11.55
CA ALA A 21 -13.45 -15.32 11.49
C ALA A 21 -12.78 -15.41 10.10
N ALA A 22 -13.54 -15.18 9.03
CA ALA A 22 -13.05 -15.19 7.66
C ALA A 22 -11.94 -14.14 7.37
N VAL A 23 -11.98 -12.97 8.01
CA VAL A 23 -11.00 -11.88 7.79
C VAL A 23 -9.95 -11.80 8.90
N ALA A 24 -9.91 -12.83 9.74
CA ALA A 24 -8.90 -12.99 10.78
C ALA A 24 -7.92 -14.09 10.38
N THR A 25 -6.64 -13.85 10.63
CA THR A 25 -5.60 -14.82 10.30
C THR A 25 -4.56 -14.92 11.43
N LYS A 26 -3.91 -16.08 11.56
CA LYS A 26 -2.98 -16.36 12.65
C LYS A 26 -1.71 -15.54 12.51
N VAL A 27 -1.17 -15.07 13.64
CA VAL A 27 0.15 -14.43 13.69
C VAL A 27 1.19 -15.56 13.78
N PRO A 28 2.12 -15.66 12.81
CA PRO A 28 3.22 -16.62 12.89
C PRO A 28 4.14 -16.36 14.08
N ALA A 29 4.76 -17.41 14.63
CA ALA A 29 5.60 -17.31 15.82
C ALA A 29 6.88 -16.48 15.62
N ASN A 30 7.30 -16.24 14.38
CA ASN A 30 8.51 -15.49 14.05
C ASN A 30 8.30 -13.96 13.97
N ILE A 31 7.08 -13.45 14.19
CA ILE A 31 6.81 -12.01 14.25
C ILE A 31 6.05 -11.67 15.53
N SER A 32 6.30 -10.47 16.04
CA SER A 32 5.64 -9.90 17.22
C SER A 32 4.20 -9.45 16.91
N PHE A 33 3.40 -9.22 17.95
CA PHE A 33 2.09 -8.60 17.80
C PHE A 33 2.18 -7.16 17.27
N ASP A 34 3.23 -6.43 17.65
CA ASP A 34 3.48 -5.07 17.18
C ASP A 34 3.72 -5.07 15.66
N GLU A 35 4.58 -5.96 15.16
CA GLU A 35 4.79 -6.15 13.72
C GLU A 35 3.50 -6.57 13.03
N ALA A 36 2.78 -7.56 13.58
CA ALA A 36 1.54 -8.06 13.03
C ALA A 36 0.44 -6.98 12.94
N ALA A 37 0.41 -6.02 13.86
CA ALA A 37 -0.53 -4.90 13.86
C ALA A 37 -0.30 -3.92 12.69
N THR A 38 0.91 -3.89 12.13
CA THR A 38 1.24 -2.98 11.01
C THR A 38 0.67 -3.43 9.66
N ILE A 39 0.26 -4.69 9.55
CA ILE A 39 -0.01 -5.36 8.28
C ILE A 39 -1.43 -5.09 7.74
N PRO A 40 -2.52 -5.38 8.46
CA PRO A 40 -3.77 -5.79 7.81
C PRO A 40 -4.36 -4.76 6.86
N CYS A 41 -4.55 -3.51 7.32
CA CYS A 41 -5.16 -2.46 6.49
C CYS A 41 -4.24 -2.02 5.34
N ASN A 42 -2.95 -1.79 5.61
CA ASN A 42 -2.05 -1.27 4.58
C ASN A 42 -1.72 -2.33 3.52
N PHE A 43 -1.59 -3.59 3.94
CA PHE A 43 -1.37 -4.71 3.03
C PHE A 43 -2.58 -4.95 2.14
N ILE A 44 -3.81 -4.96 2.69
CA ILE A 44 -5.01 -5.18 1.87
C ILE A 44 -5.26 -4.00 0.92
N THR A 45 -4.95 -2.77 1.31
CA THR A 45 -4.99 -1.62 0.39
C THR A 45 -4.04 -1.82 -0.80
N ALA A 46 -2.82 -2.28 -0.57
CA ALA A 46 -1.86 -2.53 -1.65
C ALA A 46 -2.30 -3.71 -2.54
N VAL A 47 -2.82 -4.79 -1.94
CA VAL A 47 -3.41 -5.93 -2.67
C VAL A 47 -4.56 -5.46 -3.56
N ASN A 48 -5.51 -4.73 -3.00
CA ASN A 48 -6.69 -4.29 -3.73
C ASN A 48 -6.34 -3.30 -4.83
N GLY A 49 -5.40 -2.38 -4.56
CA GLY A 49 -4.90 -1.47 -5.57
C GLY A 49 -4.24 -2.18 -6.76
N LEU A 50 -3.45 -3.22 -6.52
CA LEU A 50 -2.72 -3.90 -7.60
C LEU A 50 -3.56 -4.95 -8.33
N TYR A 51 -4.33 -5.76 -7.61
CA TYR A 51 -4.87 -7.01 -8.15
C TYR A 51 -6.38 -7.01 -8.38
N ILE A 52 -7.12 -6.12 -7.74
CA ILE A 52 -8.54 -5.95 -8.05
C ILE A 52 -8.65 -5.07 -9.30
N GLY A 53 -9.53 -5.45 -10.22
CA GLY A 53 -9.81 -4.65 -11.42
C GLY A 53 -10.71 -3.44 -11.13
N PRO A 54 -11.10 -2.70 -12.17
CA PRO A 54 -12.13 -1.67 -12.07
C PRO A 54 -13.42 -2.24 -11.48
N VAL A 55 -13.99 -1.58 -10.47
CA VAL A 55 -15.32 -1.94 -9.97
C VAL A 55 -16.36 -1.12 -10.74
N PRO A 56 -17.28 -1.77 -11.49
CA PRO A 56 -18.29 -1.04 -12.25
C PRO A 56 -19.11 -0.09 -11.37
N ARG A 57 -19.36 1.12 -11.86
CA ARG A 57 -20.21 2.14 -11.21
C ARG A 57 -19.66 2.69 -9.90
N MET A 58 -18.37 2.48 -9.62
CA MET A 58 -17.67 3.10 -8.50
C MET A 58 -16.33 3.67 -8.99
N GLU A 59 -15.89 4.78 -8.41
CA GLU A 59 -14.50 5.27 -8.57
C GLU A 59 -13.54 4.48 -7.67
N ARG A 60 -13.69 3.15 -7.67
CA ARG A 60 -12.96 2.20 -6.83
C ARG A 60 -12.44 1.04 -7.66
N GLY A 61 -11.39 0.40 -7.16
CA GLY A 61 -10.76 -0.74 -7.79
C GLY A 61 -9.25 -0.61 -7.78
N GLY A 62 -8.62 -1.18 -8.80
CA GLY A 62 -7.18 -1.21 -8.95
C GLY A 62 -6.78 -1.52 -10.39
N ALA A 63 -5.51 -1.90 -10.57
CA ALA A 63 -4.93 -2.19 -11.87
C ALA A 63 -5.36 -3.55 -12.47
N GLY A 64 -6.07 -4.40 -11.72
CA GLY A 64 -6.54 -5.71 -12.22
C GLY A 64 -5.42 -6.65 -12.64
N LEU A 65 -4.24 -6.54 -12.01
CA LEU A 65 -3.11 -7.41 -12.31
C LEU A 65 -3.42 -8.85 -11.93
N VAL A 66 -2.80 -9.81 -12.62
CA VAL A 66 -2.90 -11.21 -12.25
C VAL A 66 -2.20 -11.39 -10.90
N PRO A 67 -2.91 -11.87 -9.85
CA PRO A 67 -2.34 -12.04 -8.53
C PRO A 67 -1.13 -12.98 -8.54
N PHE A 68 -0.03 -12.58 -7.87
CA PHE A 68 1.21 -13.35 -7.89
C PHE A 68 1.09 -14.76 -7.29
N TRP A 69 0.03 -15.02 -6.52
CA TRP A 69 -0.27 -16.32 -5.93
C TRP A 69 -1.14 -17.22 -6.80
N ARG A 70 -1.65 -16.72 -7.93
CA ARG A 70 -2.36 -17.53 -8.92
C ARG A 70 -1.39 -18.02 -10.00
N THR A 71 -1.82 -19.05 -10.73
CA THR A 71 -1.08 -19.61 -11.87
C THR A 71 -0.69 -18.49 -12.84
N GLU A 72 0.57 -18.49 -13.28
CA GLU A 72 1.19 -17.46 -14.15
C GLU A 72 1.28 -16.04 -13.59
N GLY A 73 0.87 -15.77 -12.35
CA GLY A 73 0.93 -14.42 -11.78
C GLY A 73 2.31 -14.02 -11.28
N ARG A 74 3.04 -14.96 -10.67
CA ARG A 74 4.40 -14.69 -10.15
C ARG A 74 5.35 -14.46 -11.32
N GLY A 75 6.06 -13.34 -11.31
CA GLY A 75 6.99 -13.00 -12.38
C GLY A 75 6.35 -12.55 -13.70
N LYS A 76 5.02 -12.41 -13.77
CA LYS A 76 4.31 -12.11 -15.03
C LYS A 76 4.75 -10.82 -15.71
N TYR A 77 5.19 -9.84 -14.90
CA TYR A 77 5.46 -8.47 -15.34
C TYR A 77 6.95 -8.16 -15.50
N ILE A 78 7.79 -9.18 -15.71
CA ILE A 78 9.23 -9.00 -15.99
C ILE A 78 9.43 -8.05 -17.18
N GLY A 79 10.37 -7.12 -17.03
CA GLY A 79 10.68 -6.09 -18.02
C GLY A 79 9.71 -4.91 -18.05
N GLN A 80 8.58 -4.99 -17.34
CA GLN A 80 7.63 -3.89 -17.25
C GLN A 80 7.97 -3.01 -16.03
N PRO A 81 8.04 -1.68 -16.19
CA PRO A 81 8.25 -0.76 -15.10
C PRO A 81 6.97 -0.53 -14.30
N ILE A 82 7.13 -0.21 -13.02
CA ILE A 82 6.06 0.30 -12.16
C ILE A 82 6.61 1.41 -11.28
N VAL A 83 5.81 2.45 -11.05
CA VAL A 83 6.17 3.56 -10.16
C VAL A 83 5.28 3.56 -8.92
N ILE A 84 5.90 3.63 -7.74
CA ILE A 84 5.23 3.74 -6.45
C ILE A 84 5.53 5.12 -5.87
N VAL A 85 4.56 6.03 -5.94
CA VAL A 85 4.65 7.35 -5.31
C VAL A 85 4.34 7.23 -3.82
N GLY A 86 5.20 7.80 -2.98
CA GLY A 86 5.13 7.63 -1.54
C GLY A 86 5.65 6.27 -1.06
N ALA A 87 6.66 5.69 -1.73
CA ALA A 87 7.11 4.32 -1.48
C ALA A 87 7.51 4.01 -0.01
N SER A 88 7.85 5.01 0.80
CA SER A 88 8.12 4.84 2.24
C SER A 88 6.88 4.85 3.14
N SER A 89 5.68 5.13 2.61
CA SER A 89 4.43 5.00 3.35
C SER A 89 4.16 3.53 3.70
N SER A 90 3.28 3.26 4.67
CA SER A 90 2.95 1.88 5.04
C SER A 90 2.38 1.08 3.86
N VAL A 91 1.53 1.70 3.03
CA VAL A 91 0.95 1.05 1.83
C VAL A 91 2.02 0.90 0.75
N GLY A 92 2.82 1.94 0.49
CA GLY A 92 3.86 1.95 -0.52
C GLY A 92 4.92 0.85 -0.29
N GLN A 93 5.26 0.60 0.98
CA GLN A 93 6.17 -0.50 1.35
C GLN A 93 5.62 -1.88 0.96
N TYR A 94 4.32 -2.12 1.11
CA TYR A 94 3.70 -3.38 0.64
C TYR A 94 3.55 -3.39 -0.88
N ALA A 95 3.23 -2.27 -1.51
CA ALA A 95 3.15 -2.17 -2.96
C ALA A 95 4.49 -2.51 -3.64
N LEU A 96 5.63 -2.09 -3.06
CA LEU A 96 6.97 -2.50 -3.53
C LEU A 96 7.17 -4.02 -3.46
N GLN A 97 6.83 -4.64 -2.33
CA GLN A 97 6.99 -6.08 -2.13
C GLN A 97 6.11 -6.89 -3.10
N LEU A 98 4.86 -6.45 -3.29
CA LEU A 98 3.91 -7.04 -4.21
C LEU A 98 4.35 -6.87 -5.68
N ALA A 99 4.82 -5.69 -6.05
CA ALA A 99 5.41 -5.43 -7.38
C ALA A 99 6.59 -6.38 -7.67
N ARG A 100 7.46 -6.60 -6.68
CA ARG A 100 8.57 -7.55 -6.78
C ARG A 100 8.07 -8.98 -6.99
N PHE A 101 7.04 -9.43 -6.27
CA PHE A 101 6.48 -10.77 -6.48
C PHE A 101 5.82 -10.94 -7.84
N SER A 102 5.14 -9.89 -8.31
CA SER A 102 4.59 -9.81 -9.66
C SER A 102 5.68 -9.76 -10.75
N GLY A 103 6.94 -9.51 -10.40
CA GLY A 103 8.08 -9.55 -11.30
C GLY A 103 8.39 -8.23 -12.01
N PHE A 104 7.75 -7.12 -11.63
CA PHE A 104 8.03 -5.83 -12.27
C PHE A 104 9.53 -5.49 -12.19
N THR A 105 10.05 -4.93 -13.28
CA THR A 105 11.40 -4.38 -13.31
C THR A 105 11.53 -3.38 -14.47
N PRO A 106 11.95 -2.12 -14.22
CA PRO A 106 12.33 -1.56 -12.91
C PRO A 106 11.12 -1.26 -12.00
N ILE A 107 11.29 -1.48 -10.69
CA ILE A 107 10.39 -0.97 -9.65
C ILE A 107 10.97 0.36 -9.14
N ILE A 108 10.27 1.47 -9.40
CA ILE A 108 10.75 2.82 -9.09
C ILE A 108 9.93 3.38 -7.93
N GLY A 109 10.57 3.63 -6.78
CA GLY A 109 9.94 4.30 -5.65
C GLY A 109 10.19 5.80 -5.66
N VAL A 110 9.16 6.63 -5.53
CA VAL A 110 9.33 8.07 -5.26
C VAL A 110 9.18 8.30 -3.76
N ALA A 111 10.27 8.63 -3.09
CA ALA A 111 10.34 8.77 -1.63
C ALA A 111 11.54 9.63 -1.20
N SER A 112 11.69 9.87 0.12
CA SER A 112 12.90 10.53 0.62
C SER A 112 14.11 9.58 0.51
N LEU A 113 15.23 10.11 0.00
CA LEU A 113 16.44 9.31 -0.24
C LEU A 113 17.04 8.68 1.02
N ARG A 114 16.76 9.22 2.22
CA ARG A 114 17.19 8.60 3.49
C ARG A 114 16.68 7.17 3.67
N ASN A 115 15.57 6.82 3.02
CA ASN A 115 14.95 5.49 3.10
C ASN A 115 15.45 4.54 1.99
N THR A 116 16.40 4.95 1.14
CA THR A 116 16.78 4.21 -0.08
C THR A 116 17.21 2.77 0.21
N ALA A 117 18.12 2.56 1.17
CA ALA A 117 18.59 1.21 1.52
C ALA A 117 17.44 0.31 1.98
N TYR A 118 16.55 0.84 2.82
CA TYR A 118 15.38 0.12 3.30
C TYR A 118 14.40 -0.21 2.17
N LEU A 119 14.06 0.75 1.30
CA LEU A 119 13.15 0.53 0.16
C LEU A 119 13.71 -0.47 -0.84
N LYS A 120 15.02 -0.45 -1.10
CA LYS A 120 15.69 -1.47 -1.91
C LYS A 120 15.55 -2.86 -1.30
N SER A 121 15.67 -2.98 0.02
CA SER A 121 15.45 -4.26 0.73
C SER A 121 14.02 -4.82 0.64
N LEU A 122 13.05 -3.97 0.27
CA LEU A 122 11.64 -4.32 0.05
C LEU A 122 11.31 -4.62 -1.42
N GLY A 123 12.21 -4.31 -2.36
CA GLY A 123 12.04 -4.60 -3.78
C GLY A 123 12.17 -3.42 -4.73
N ALA A 124 12.36 -2.18 -4.23
CA ALA A 124 12.65 -1.06 -5.12
C ALA A 124 13.98 -1.31 -5.86
N THR A 125 13.97 -1.15 -7.17
CA THR A 125 15.20 -1.17 -7.99
C THR A 125 15.85 0.22 -8.00
N HIS A 126 15.03 1.26 -8.03
CA HIS A 126 15.42 2.66 -8.07
C HIS A 126 14.60 3.45 -7.05
N VAL A 127 15.20 4.50 -6.50
CA VAL A 127 14.51 5.46 -5.62
C VAL A 127 14.77 6.86 -6.15
N VAL A 128 13.70 7.59 -6.46
CA VAL A 128 13.73 8.98 -6.93
C VAL A 128 13.33 9.89 -5.76
N ASP A 129 14.08 10.98 -5.58
CA ASP A 129 13.85 11.90 -4.48
C ASP A 129 12.55 12.68 -4.67
N ARG A 130 11.64 12.53 -3.70
CA ARG A 130 10.35 13.22 -3.68
C ARG A 130 10.45 14.73 -3.41
N THR A 131 11.59 15.25 -2.96
CA THR A 131 11.74 16.69 -2.68
C THR A 131 12.15 17.49 -3.92
N LEU A 132 12.45 16.81 -5.03
CA LEU A 132 12.78 17.47 -6.28
C LEU A 132 11.54 18.09 -6.92
N PRO A 133 11.70 19.15 -7.74
CA PRO A 133 10.62 19.66 -8.56
C PRO A 133 10.00 18.57 -9.44
N ARG A 134 8.68 18.64 -9.67
CA ARG A 134 7.91 17.69 -10.48
C ARG A 134 8.60 17.30 -11.79
N GLU A 135 9.03 18.30 -12.57
CA GLU A 135 9.67 18.05 -13.87
C GLU A 135 10.98 17.28 -13.73
N THR A 136 11.74 17.50 -12.66
CA THR A 136 12.95 16.75 -12.35
C THR A 136 12.64 15.32 -11.96
N VAL A 137 11.56 15.08 -11.19
CA VAL A 137 11.09 13.72 -10.88
C VAL A 137 10.71 12.97 -12.16
N LEU A 138 9.96 13.62 -13.06
CA LEU A 138 9.58 13.06 -14.35
C LEU A 138 10.80 12.75 -15.23
N ALA A 139 11.77 13.67 -15.30
CA ALA A 139 13.01 13.47 -16.05
C ALA A 139 13.83 12.30 -15.50
N ASN A 140 13.95 12.17 -14.17
CA ASN A 140 14.65 11.05 -13.53
C ASN A 140 13.98 9.71 -13.83
N ILE A 141 12.65 9.64 -13.82
CA ILE A 141 11.91 8.41 -14.18
C ILE A 141 12.16 8.04 -15.64
N ARG A 142 12.11 9.02 -16.57
CA ARG A 142 12.39 8.81 -17.99
C ARG A 142 13.84 8.39 -18.26
N HIS A 143 14.79 8.80 -17.41
CA HIS A 143 16.18 8.35 -17.49
C HIS A 143 16.34 6.89 -17.04
N ILE A 144 15.54 6.44 -16.06
CA ILE A 144 15.57 5.05 -15.58
C ILE A 144 14.96 4.09 -16.60
N THR A 145 13.88 4.49 -17.27
CA THR A 145 13.20 3.64 -18.25
C THR A 145 12.54 4.45 -19.36
N THR A 146 12.65 3.95 -20.59
CA THR A 146 11.89 4.41 -21.76
C THR A 146 10.66 3.54 -22.04
N TRP A 147 10.50 2.43 -21.30
CA TRP A 147 9.37 1.53 -21.46
C TRP A 147 8.08 2.16 -20.92
N PRO A 148 6.91 1.99 -21.59
CA PRO A 148 5.64 2.53 -21.13
C PRO A 148 5.27 2.11 -19.70
N ILE A 149 4.95 3.08 -18.84
CA ILE A 149 4.53 2.81 -17.46
C ILE A 149 3.01 2.70 -17.41
N SER A 150 2.48 1.48 -17.45
CA SER A 150 1.05 1.20 -17.46
C SER A 150 0.41 1.23 -16.06
N VAL A 151 1.21 1.17 -14.99
CA VAL A 151 0.73 1.20 -13.60
C VAL A 151 1.54 2.19 -12.78
N VAL A 152 0.83 3.09 -12.11
CA VAL A 152 1.40 3.95 -11.06
C VAL A 152 0.57 3.79 -9.80
N PHE A 153 1.23 3.62 -8.65
CA PHE A 153 0.57 3.54 -7.35
C PHE A 153 0.93 4.76 -6.51
N ASP A 154 -0.02 5.68 -6.33
CA ASP A 154 0.09 6.79 -5.39
C ASP A 154 -0.43 6.40 -4.01
N SER A 155 0.51 6.19 -3.09
CA SER A 155 0.27 5.87 -1.68
C SER A 155 0.30 7.09 -0.75
N VAL A 156 0.28 8.30 -1.31
CA VAL A 156 0.12 9.58 -0.60
C VAL A 156 -1.30 10.11 -0.82
N GLY A 157 -1.72 10.21 -2.08
CA GLY A 157 -3.11 10.51 -2.47
C GLY A 157 -3.48 11.99 -2.47
N PHE A 158 -2.55 12.93 -2.30
CA PHE A 158 -2.84 14.36 -2.47
C PHE A 158 -2.90 14.76 -3.94
N SER A 159 -3.60 15.84 -4.28
CA SER A 159 -3.74 16.28 -5.68
C SER A 159 -2.39 16.42 -6.39
N GLU A 160 -1.37 16.96 -5.72
CA GLU A 160 -0.02 17.07 -6.29
C GLU A 160 0.60 15.71 -6.68
N THR A 161 0.53 14.71 -5.79
CA THR A 161 1.09 13.38 -6.03
C THR A 161 0.27 12.58 -7.03
N GLN A 162 -1.05 12.75 -7.04
CA GLN A 162 -1.93 12.14 -8.04
C GLN A 162 -1.64 12.71 -9.43
N ASN A 163 -1.48 14.03 -9.53
CA ASN A 163 -1.12 14.67 -10.79
C ASN A 163 0.25 14.21 -11.28
N LEU A 164 1.26 14.09 -10.40
CA LEU A 164 2.55 13.51 -10.75
C LEU A 164 2.39 12.08 -11.27
N GLY A 165 1.63 11.25 -10.55
CA GLY A 165 1.37 9.86 -10.96
C GLY A 165 0.68 9.75 -12.31
N TYR A 166 -0.26 10.65 -12.59
CA TYR A 166 -0.99 10.70 -13.85
C TYR A 166 -0.10 11.07 -15.06
N ASP A 167 0.86 11.98 -14.86
CA ASP A 167 1.82 12.39 -15.90
C ASP A 167 2.88 11.32 -16.20
N ILE A 168 3.19 10.47 -15.22
CA ILE A 168 4.10 9.33 -15.40
C ILE A 168 3.46 8.26 -16.29
N LEU A 169 2.14 8.12 -16.19
CA LEU A 169 1.37 7.05 -16.79
C LEU A 169 1.39 7.09 -18.32
N SER A 170 1.59 5.95 -18.97
CA SER A 170 1.38 5.80 -20.41
C SER A 170 -0.12 5.87 -20.76
N SER A 171 -0.44 5.99 -22.04
CA SER A 171 -1.79 5.75 -22.54
C SER A 171 -2.32 4.38 -22.11
N ALA A 172 -3.63 4.24 -21.93
CA ALA A 172 -4.29 3.04 -21.41
C ALA A 172 -3.88 2.62 -19.98
N GLY A 173 -3.05 3.41 -19.29
CA GLY A 173 -2.54 3.04 -17.98
C GLY A 173 -3.54 3.27 -16.85
N THR A 174 -3.24 2.69 -15.69
CA THR A 174 -4.00 2.86 -14.44
C THR A 174 -3.17 3.54 -13.35
N LEU A 175 -3.68 4.65 -12.84
CA LEU A 175 -3.24 5.29 -11.60
C LEU A 175 -4.09 4.77 -10.44
N ILE A 176 -3.44 4.14 -9.47
CA ILE A 176 -4.05 3.69 -8.22
C ILE A 176 -3.80 4.77 -7.17
N VAL A 177 -4.83 5.17 -6.43
CA VAL A 177 -4.73 6.19 -5.36
C VAL A 177 -5.31 5.64 -4.05
N VAL A 178 -4.83 6.14 -2.91
CA VAL A 178 -5.30 5.75 -1.56
C VAL A 178 -6.29 6.72 -0.93
N LEU A 179 -6.55 7.85 -1.60
CA LEU A 179 -7.53 8.88 -1.24
C LEU A 179 -8.44 9.13 -2.45
N PRO A 180 -9.59 9.84 -2.30
CA PRO A 180 -10.46 10.14 -3.43
C PRO A 180 -9.70 10.76 -4.61
N PRO A 181 -10.07 10.42 -5.86
CA PRO A 181 -9.44 11.02 -7.04
C PRO A 181 -9.49 12.55 -7.00
N ALA A 182 -8.32 13.16 -7.22
CA ALA A 182 -8.07 14.60 -7.15
C ALA A 182 -7.07 15.04 -8.23
N VAL A 183 -6.98 14.28 -9.32
CA VAL A 183 -6.27 14.68 -10.54
C VAL A 183 -6.97 15.91 -11.12
N ASP A 184 -6.17 16.88 -11.58
CA ASP A 184 -6.67 18.07 -12.24
C ASP A 184 -7.53 17.67 -13.46
N PRO A 185 -8.80 18.11 -13.52
CA PRO A 185 -9.68 17.80 -14.65
C PRO A 185 -9.10 18.16 -16.02
N ALA A 186 -8.24 19.19 -16.10
CA ALA A 186 -7.59 19.60 -17.35
C ALA A 186 -6.56 18.58 -17.86
N ARG A 187 -6.10 17.65 -16.99
CA ARG A 187 -5.17 16.57 -17.36
C ARG A 187 -5.89 15.31 -17.81
N LEU A 188 -7.17 15.16 -17.47
CA LEU A 188 -7.89 13.92 -17.69
C LEU A 188 -8.04 13.62 -19.18
N THR A 189 -7.74 12.38 -19.53
CA THR A 189 -7.84 11.81 -20.88
C THR A 189 -8.70 10.54 -20.80
N PRO A 190 -9.51 10.23 -21.84
CA PRO A 190 -10.42 9.08 -21.80
C PRO A 190 -9.71 7.72 -21.70
N ASP A 191 -8.45 7.64 -22.12
CA ASP A 191 -7.68 6.41 -22.17
C ASP A 191 -6.93 6.10 -20.86
N LYS A 192 -6.78 7.05 -19.94
CA LYS A 192 -6.12 6.79 -18.65
C LYS A 192 -7.14 6.62 -17.54
N HIS A 193 -6.87 5.69 -16.63
CA HIS A 193 -7.79 5.35 -15.55
C HIS A 193 -7.24 5.76 -14.19
N VAL A 194 -8.13 6.20 -13.29
CA VAL A 194 -7.81 6.53 -11.90
C VAL A 194 -8.76 5.78 -10.98
N TYR A 195 -8.24 4.93 -10.10
CA TYR A 195 -9.06 4.15 -9.16
C TYR A 195 -8.56 4.30 -7.74
N MET A 196 -9.51 4.47 -6.81
CA MET A 196 -9.19 4.47 -5.39
C MET A 196 -9.18 3.03 -4.84
N ALA A 197 -8.01 2.61 -4.34
CA ALA A 197 -7.85 1.33 -3.67
C ALA A 197 -8.65 1.31 -2.36
N HIS A 198 -9.25 0.16 -2.03
CA HIS A 198 -10.04 -0.01 -0.82
C HIS A 198 -9.32 -0.86 0.22
N GLY A 199 -9.05 -0.29 1.40
CA GLY A 199 -8.36 -0.96 2.51
C GLY A 199 -9.23 -1.86 3.37
N SER A 200 -10.20 -2.56 2.79
CA SER A 200 -11.16 -3.37 3.54
C SER A 200 -11.62 -4.59 2.74
N PRO A 201 -11.62 -5.79 3.35
CA PRO A 201 -12.05 -7.02 2.68
C PRO A 201 -13.55 -7.31 2.80
N TYR A 202 -14.32 -6.38 3.36
CA TYR A 202 -15.76 -6.57 3.60
C TYR A 202 -16.66 -6.41 2.37
N PRO A 203 -16.35 -5.56 1.38
CA PRO A 203 -17.14 -5.46 0.15
C PRO A 203 -17.11 -6.78 -0.65
N PRO A 204 -18.26 -7.24 -1.18
CA PRO A 204 -18.35 -8.49 -1.94
C PRO A 204 -17.41 -8.56 -3.15
N GLU A 205 -17.15 -7.42 -3.79
CA GLU A 205 -16.34 -7.30 -5.01
C GLU A 205 -14.87 -7.68 -4.77
N TYR A 206 -14.39 -7.54 -3.52
CA TYR A 206 -13.00 -7.81 -3.14
C TYR A 206 -12.85 -9.17 -2.44
N THR A 207 -13.94 -9.66 -1.86
CA THR A 207 -13.94 -10.77 -0.89
C THR A 207 -13.21 -12.01 -1.42
N ALA A 208 -13.43 -12.42 -2.67
CA ALA A 208 -12.79 -13.64 -3.20
C ALA A 208 -11.25 -13.55 -3.20
N THR A 209 -10.71 -12.51 -3.82
CA THR A 209 -9.26 -12.26 -3.90
C THR A 209 -8.65 -12.02 -2.52
N ASP A 210 -9.35 -11.27 -1.67
CA ASP A 210 -8.88 -10.99 -0.30
C ASP A 210 -8.81 -12.28 0.53
N MET A 211 -9.83 -13.13 0.46
CA MET A 211 -9.84 -14.40 1.18
C MET A 211 -8.74 -15.36 0.72
N GLU A 212 -8.34 -15.32 -0.56
CA GLU A 212 -7.18 -16.07 -1.05
C GLU A 212 -5.89 -15.58 -0.38
N ILE A 213 -5.62 -14.29 -0.42
CA ILE A 213 -4.37 -13.75 0.14
C ILE A 213 -4.33 -13.85 1.67
N TYR A 214 -5.46 -13.71 2.37
CA TYR A 214 -5.53 -13.89 3.83
C TYR A 214 -5.16 -15.30 4.29
N LYS A 215 -5.46 -16.32 3.47
CA LYS A 215 -5.04 -17.70 3.73
C LYS A 215 -3.53 -17.90 3.54
N LEU A 216 -2.94 -17.19 2.58
CA LEU A 216 -1.51 -17.29 2.26
C LEU A 216 -0.63 -16.41 3.15
N LEU A 217 -1.16 -15.30 3.65
CA LEU A 217 -0.40 -14.29 4.39
C LEU A 217 0.40 -14.87 5.57
N PRO A 218 -0.13 -15.76 6.44
CA PRO A 218 0.67 -16.38 7.51
C PRO A 218 1.85 -17.17 6.98
N ILE A 219 1.71 -17.86 5.84
CA ILE A 219 2.78 -18.65 5.23
C ILE A 219 3.85 -17.71 4.69
N LEU A 220 3.45 -16.64 4.01
CA LEU A 220 4.37 -15.64 3.46
C LEU A 220 5.17 -14.92 4.56
N LEU A 221 4.52 -14.63 5.69
CA LEU A 221 5.16 -14.03 6.87
C LEU A 221 6.07 -15.02 7.59
N ALA A 222 5.65 -16.28 7.75
CA ALA A 222 6.48 -17.33 8.34
C ALA A 222 7.77 -17.59 7.55
N LYS A 223 7.69 -17.47 6.22
CA LYS A 223 8.85 -17.57 5.31
C LYS A 223 9.68 -16.28 5.22
N GLY A 224 9.20 -15.18 5.79
CA GLY A 224 9.83 -13.85 5.64
C GLY A 224 9.77 -13.30 4.21
N GLU A 225 8.91 -13.84 3.35
CA GLU A 225 8.70 -13.32 1.99
C GLU A 225 8.04 -11.94 2.07
N VAL A 226 6.95 -11.84 2.83
CA VAL A 226 6.32 -10.56 3.21
C VAL A 226 6.96 -10.09 4.51
N LYS A 227 7.48 -8.86 4.49
CA LYS A 227 8.03 -8.16 5.64
C LYS A 227 6.99 -7.18 6.19
N PRO A 228 6.65 -7.23 7.49
CA PRO A 228 5.85 -6.20 8.15
C PRO A 228 6.50 -4.82 8.00
N ASN A 229 5.71 -3.75 8.15
CA ASN A 229 6.33 -2.43 8.34
C ASN A 229 7.04 -2.40 9.69
N ILE A 230 8.10 -1.60 9.81
CA ILE A 230 8.79 -1.40 11.09
C ILE A 230 7.83 -0.73 12.09
N PRO A 231 7.49 -1.37 13.22
CA PRO A 231 6.62 -0.76 14.21
C PRO A 231 7.37 0.34 14.97
N GLU A 232 6.64 1.39 15.32
CA GLU A 232 7.04 2.41 16.28
C GLU A 232 6.01 2.44 17.40
N TYR A 233 6.38 1.87 18.53
CA TYR A 233 5.46 1.69 19.64
C TYR A 233 5.33 2.98 20.45
N LEU A 234 4.07 3.35 20.74
CA LEU A 234 3.72 4.47 21.62
C LEU A 234 3.22 3.94 22.96
N SER A 235 3.87 4.39 24.05
CA SER A 235 3.49 4.04 25.41
C SER A 235 2.22 4.75 25.88
N GLY A 236 1.42 4.08 26.71
CA GLY A 236 0.19 4.64 27.31
C GLY A 236 -1.12 4.07 26.75
N GLY A 237 -1.04 2.95 26.01
CA GLY A 237 -2.21 2.25 25.49
C GLY A 237 -3.10 3.15 24.62
N LEU A 238 -4.42 3.09 24.84
CA LEU A 238 -5.41 3.89 24.11
C LEU A 238 -5.22 5.41 24.34
N GLY A 239 -4.65 5.83 25.48
CA GLY A 239 -4.39 7.23 25.80
C GLY A 239 -3.37 7.90 24.87
N SER A 240 -2.52 7.11 24.20
CA SER A 240 -1.50 7.60 23.27
C SER A 240 -2.03 7.92 21.85
N ILE A 241 -3.28 7.52 21.54
CA ILE A 241 -3.87 7.70 20.20
C ILE A 241 -3.86 9.16 19.73
N PRO A 242 -4.30 10.15 20.54
CA PRO A 242 -4.31 11.54 20.09
C PRO A 242 -2.92 12.05 19.69
N GLU A 243 -1.88 11.70 20.45
CA GLU A 243 -0.51 12.10 20.12
C GLU A 243 -0.01 11.40 18.87
N GLY A 244 -0.23 10.08 18.74
CA GLY A 244 0.12 9.36 17.51
C GLY A 244 -0.55 9.93 16.26
N LEU A 245 -1.82 10.30 16.35
CA LEU A 245 -2.52 11.01 15.26
C LEU A 245 -1.94 12.42 15.02
N GLY A 246 -1.47 13.10 16.06
CA GLY A 246 -0.74 14.37 15.98
C GLY A 246 0.57 14.23 15.19
N MET A 247 1.40 13.24 15.54
CA MET A 247 2.66 12.93 14.84
C MET A 247 2.42 12.67 13.35
N LEU A 248 1.36 11.94 12.99
CA LEU A 248 0.99 11.71 11.59
C LEU A 248 0.61 13.01 10.86
N ARG A 249 -0.17 13.89 11.49
CA ARG A 249 -0.55 15.19 10.91
C ARG A 249 0.66 16.12 10.71
N ARG A 250 1.63 16.06 11.63
CA ARG A 250 2.88 16.83 11.57
C ARG A 250 3.95 16.18 10.67
N ASN A 251 3.65 15.04 10.03
CA ASN A 251 4.54 14.31 9.14
C ASN A 251 5.87 13.87 9.82
N GLU A 252 5.80 13.52 11.10
CA GLU A 252 6.97 13.14 11.92
C GLU A 252 7.33 11.66 11.78
N VAL A 253 6.41 10.84 11.25
CA VAL A 253 6.59 9.40 11.09
C VAL A 253 7.13 9.09 9.69
N SER A 254 8.26 8.39 9.60
CA SER A 254 8.88 8.05 8.32
C SER A 254 9.31 6.59 8.26
N ALA A 255 8.84 5.88 7.23
CA ALA A 255 9.14 4.46 6.97
C ALA A 255 8.73 3.49 8.10
N LYS A 256 8.01 3.97 9.12
CA LYS A 256 7.54 3.21 10.27
C LYS A 256 6.01 3.26 10.37
N LYS A 257 5.45 2.39 11.19
CA LYS A 257 4.02 2.38 11.52
C LYS A 257 3.86 2.56 13.03
N LEU A 258 3.13 3.60 13.43
CA LEU A 258 2.78 3.76 14.84
C LEU A 258 1.90 2.59 15.31
N VAL A 259 2.25 2.00 16.44
CA VAL A 259 1.51 0.92 17.08
C VAL A 259 1.28 1.25 18.55
N ILE A 260 0.14 0.80 19.07
CA ILE A 260 -0.21 0.93 20.48
C ILE A 260 -0.61 -0.45 21.00
N ARG A 261 -0.57 -0.62 22.31
CA ARG A 261 -1.05 -1.85 22.96
C ARG A 261 -2.23 -1.50 23.88
N PRO A 262 -3.48 -1.70 23.45
CA PRO A 262 -4.66 -1.37 24.25
C PRO A 262 -4.67 -1.89 25.70
N PRO A 263 -4.10 -3.07 26.03
CA PRO A 263 -4.01 -3.54 27.41
C PRO A 263 -3.21 -2.64 28.36
N GLU A 264 -2.32 -1.79 27.85
CA GLU A 264 -1.50 -0.86 28.66
C GLU A 264 -2.23 0.46 28.98
N THR A 265 -3.55 0.53 28.70
CA THR A 265 -4.36 1.69 29.06
C THR A 265 -4.56 1.69 30.57
N ILE A 266 -3.97 2.66 31.26
CA ILE A 266 -4.21 2.91 32.69
C ILE A 266 -5.65 3.43 32.83
N GLN A 267 -6.44 2.79 33.71
CA GLN A 267 -7.79 3.21 34.05
C GLN A 267 -7.80 4.37 35.03
#